data_AF-A0A970WNN6-F1
#
_entry.id   AF-A0A970WNN6-F1
#
_cell.length_a   1.000
_cell.length_b   1.000
_cell.length_c   1.000
_cell.angle_alpha   90.00
_cell.angle_beta   90.00
_cell.angle_gamma   90.00
#
_symmetry.space_group_name_H-M   'P 1'
#
loop_
_entity.id
_entity.type
_entity.pdbx_description
1 polymer ?
#
loop_
_entity_poly.entity_id
_entity_poly.type
_entity_poly.pdbx_seq_one_letter_code
_entity_poly.pdbx_strand_id
1 'polypeptide(L)' 'MTLSSPEDTILAKLRWADLSGGSEKQFVDAQRVYELQRGSLDLAYIGEWAETLDIAPLWNRLLHENHD' A
#
# COMPACT_ATOMS: atom_id res chain seq x y z
N MET A 1 -12.61 4.15 -18.48
CA MET A 1 -11.89 3.09 -17.76
C MET A 1 -10.79 3.80 -16.98
N THR A 2 -11.02 4.10 -15.71
CA THR A 2 -10.01 4.76 -14.87
C THR A 2 -8.95 3.70 -14.58
N LEU A 3 -7.75 3.87 -15.16
CA LEU A 3 -6.61 3.07 -14.76
C LEU A 3 -6.38 3.41 -13.28
N SER A 4 -6.49 2.42 -12.39
CA SER A 4 -6.20 2.65 -10.97
C SER A 4 -4.79 3.22 -10.85
N SER A 5 -4.65 4.30 -10.08
CA SER A 5 -3.33 4.86 -9.83
C SER A 5 -2.46 3.82 -9.10
N PRO A 6 -1.13 3.90 -9.22
CA PRO A 6 -0.22 3.08 -8.40
C PRO A 6 -0.56 3.15 -6.90
N GLU A 7 -0.92 4.34 -6.42
CA GLU A 7 -1.36 4.62 -5.05
C GLU A 7 -2.62 3.82 -4.68
N ASP A 8 -3.67 3.91 -5.50
CA ASP A 8 -4.92 3.18 -5.28
C ASP A 8 -4.68 1.66 -5.33
N THR A 9 -3.75 1.21 -6.16
CA THR A 9 -3.37 -0.19 -6.27
C THR A 9 -2.69 -0.68 -4.99
N ILE A 10 -1.79 0.12 -4.40
CA ILE A 10 -1.16 -0.17 -3.11
C ILE A 10 -2.22 -0.22 -2.01
N LEU A 11 -3.06 0.81 -1.91
CA LEU A 11 -4.14 0.89 -0.91
C LEU A 11 -5.11 -0.30 -1.00
N ALA A 12 -5.53 -0.68 -2.21
CA ALA A 12 -6.41 -1.83 -2.42
C ALA A 12 -5.76 -3.15 -1.97
N LYS A 13 -4.46 -3.34 -2.27
CA LYS A 13 -3.73 -4.54 -1.89
C LYS A 13 -3.50 -4.64 -0.38
N LEU A 14 -3.12 -3.54 0.27
CA LEU A 14 -2.99 -3.48 1.72
C LEU A 14 -4.33 -3.75 2.41
N ARG A 15 -5.42 -3.17 1.90
CA ARG A 15 -6.77 -3.44 2.41
C ARG A 15 -7.19 -4.89 2.24
N TRP A 16 -6.86 -5.52 1.12
CA TRP A 16 -7.13 -6.95 0.96
C TRP A 16 -6.23 -7.82 1.82
N ALA A 17 -4.98 -7.43 2.08
CA ALA A 17 -4.12 -8.13 3.02
C ALA A 17 -4.77 -8.15 4.42
N ASP A 18 -5.28 -7.00 4.88
CA ASP A 18 -6.00 -6.87 6.14
C ASP A 18 -7.28 -7.74 6.17
N LEU A 19 -8.18 -7.55 5.21
CA LEU A 19 -9.46 -8.28 5.13
C LEU A 19 -9.30 -9.79 4.96
N SER A 20 -8.19 -10.25 4.39
CA SER A 20 -7.90 -11.69 4.21
C SER A 20 -7.22 -12.31 5.44
N GLY A 21 -7.16 -11.62 6.58
CA GLY A 21 -6.54 -12.10 7.81
C GLY A 21 -5.01 -11.96 7.83
N GLY A 22 -4.47 -10.92 7.20
CA GLY A 22 -3.02 -10.68 7.11
C GLY A 22 -2.35 -11.46 5.98
N SER A 23 -2.96 -11.50 4.79
CA SER A 23 -2.39 -12.23 3.66
C SER A 23 -1.06 -11.61 3.22
N GLU A 24 0.04 -12.28 3.59
CA GLU A 24 1.41 -11.84 3.26
C GLU A 24 1.62 -11.70 1.74
N LYS A 25 0.92 -12.51 0.93
CA LYS A 25 1.00 -12.41 -0.54
C LYS A 25 0.48 -11.06 -1.05
N GLN A 26 -0.63 -10.56 -0.51
CA GLN A 26 -1.18 -9.26 -0.91
C GLN A 26 -0.29 -8.11 -0.43
N PHE A 27 0.30 -8.28 0.76
CA PHE A 27 1.25 -7.31 1.31
C PHE A 27 2.53 -7.22 0.46
N VAL A 28 3.15 -8.35 0.10
CA VAL A 28 4.32 -8.41 -0.79
C VAL A 28 4.00 -7.86 -2.19
N ASP A 29 2.79 -8.12 -2.70
CA ASP A 29 2.36 -7.51 -3.96
C ASP A 29 2.28 -5.98 -3.86
N ALA A 30 1.79 -5.43 -2.73
CA ALA A 30 1.75 -3.99 -2.50
C ALA A 30 3.16 -3.40 -2.43
N GLN A 31 4.08 -4.08 -1.75
CA GLN A 31 5.49 -3.72 -1.69
C GLN A 31 6.13 -3.63 -3.07
N ARG A 32 5.92 -4.63 -3.93
CA ARG A 32 6.48 -4.60 -5.29
C ARG A 32 5.98 -3.42 -6.11
N VAL A 33 4.70 -3.09 -6.01
CA VAL A 33 4.14 -1.92 -6.69
C VAL A 33 4.76 -0.64 -6.14
N TYR A 34 4.92 -0.56 -4.82
CA TYR A 34 5.59 0.54 -4.15
C TYR A 34 7.03 0.72 -4.64
N GLU A 35 7.85 -0.32 -4.60
CA GLU A 35 9.25 -0.27 -5.04
C GLU A 35 9.40 0.16 -6.50
N LEU A 36 8.55 -0.36 -7.38
CA LEU A 36 8.59 -0.04 -8.81
C LEU A 36 8.19 1.40 -9.11
N GLN A 37 7.30 1.99 -8.30
CA GLN A 37 6.69 3.29 -8.57
C GLN A 37 7.15 4.38 -7.60
N ARG A 38 7.98 4.07 -6.59
CA ARG A 38 8.38 4.97 -5.48
C ARG A 38 8.85 6.36 -5.89
N GLY A 39 9.42 6.50 -7.09
CA GLY A 39 9.87 7.80 -7.61
C GLY A 39 8.75 8.76 -8.04
N SER A 40 7.52 8.26 -8.19
CA SER A 40 6.35 9.03 -8.62
C SER A 40 5.14 8.89 -7.70
N LEU A 41 5.28 8.18 -6.57
CA LEU A 41 4.17 7.99 -5.62
C LEU A 41 3.92 9.24 -4.77
N ASP A 42 2.64 9.57 -4.62
CA ASP A 42 2.20 10.51 -3.59
C ASP A 42 2.04 9.79 -2.24
N LEU A 43 3.10 9.83 -1.42
CA LEU A 43 3.09 9.21 -0.08
C LEU A 43 2.11 9.89 0.88
N ALA A 44 1.81 11.17 0.69
CA ALA A 44 0.85 11.89 1.53
C ALA A 44 -0.56 11.41 1.25
N TYR A 45 -0.91 11.25 -0.04
CA TYR A 45 -2.19 10.65 -0.45
C TYR A 45 -2.36 9.23 0.09
N ILE A 46 -1.34 8.38 -0.07
CA ILE A 46 -1.40 7.00 0.46
C ILE A 46 -1.56 7.02 1.99
N GLY A 47 -0.85 7.89 2.69
CA GLY A 47 -0.95 8.02 4.15
C GLY A 47 -2.36 8.41 4.61
N GLU A 48 -2.93 9.46 4.01
CA GLU A 48 -4.29 9.94 4.34
C GLU A 48 -5.36 8.86 4.13
N TRP A 49 -5.28 8.15 3.00
CA TRP A 49 -6.20 7.05 2.73
C TRP A 49 -5.93 5.82 3.58
N ALA A 50 -4.67 5.52 3.92
CA ALA A 50 -4.35 4.42 4.81
C ALA A 50 -4.96 4.62 6.20
N GLU A 51 -4.98 5.85 6.73
CA GLU A 51 -5.69 6.20 7.96
C GLU A 51 -7.21 6.05 7.78
N THR A 52 -7.76 6.60 6.70
CA THR A 52 -9.21 6.54 6.41
C THR A 52 -9.72 5.10 6.24
N LEU A 53 -8.88 4.20 5.73
CA LEU A 53 -9.19 2.80 5.48
C LEU A 53 -8.84 1.87 6.64
N ASP A 54 -8.32 2.40 7.75
CA ASP A 54 -7.85 1.64 8.93
C ASP A 54 -6.73 0.62 8.62
N ILE A 55 -5.89 0.94 7.63
CA ILE A 55 -4.73 0.12 7.21
C ILE A 55 -3.40 0.82 7.47
N ALA A 56 -3.40 1.92 8.23
CA ALA A 56 -2.20 2.66 8.60
C ALA A 56 -1.09 1.78 9.21
N PRO A 57 -1.38 0.77 10.05
CA PRO A 57 -0.33 -0.14 10.54
C PRO A 57 0.38 -0.92 9.42
N LEU A 58 -0.35 -1.37 8.41
CA LEU A 58 0.23 -2.08 7.26
C LEU A 58 1.03 -1.13 6.37
N TRP A 59 0.54 0.09 6.17
CA TRP A 59 1.28 1.11 5.43
C TRP A 59 2.60 1.48 6.11
N ASN A 60 2.58 1.69 7.43
CA ASN A 60 3.78 1.98 8.21
C ASN A 60 4.78 0.80 8.19
N ARG A 61 4.29 -0.44 8.30
CA ARG A 61 5.11 -1.64 8.14
C ARG A 61 5.79 -1.66 6.77
N LEU A 62 5.05 -1.38 5.70
CA LEU A 62 5.58 -1.31 4.34
C LEU A 62 6.69 -0.26 4.22
N LEU A 63 6.47 0.96 4.74
CA LEU A 63 7.46 2.03 4.72
C LEU A 63 8.76 1.65 5.47
N HIS A 64 8.64 1.01 6.63
CA HIS A 64 9.80 0.55 7.40
C HIS A 64 10.60 -0.51 6.65
N GLU A 65 9.94 -1.52 6.07
CA GLU A 65 10.62 -2.61 5.34
C GLU A 65 11.33 -2.15 4.05
N ASN A 66 11.00 -0.96 3.54
CA ASN A 66 11.57 -0.41 2.31
C ASN A 66 12.57 0.75 2.54
N HIS A 67 12.93 1.05 3.80
CA HIS A 67 13.86 2.13 4.14
C HIS A 67 15.28 1.65 4.53
N ASP A 68 15.56 0.34 4.49
CA ASP A 68 16.90 -0.25 4.72
C ASP A 68 17.68 -0.53 3.42
#